data_AF-A0A3M7SI52-F1
#
_entry.id   AF-A0A3M7SI52-F1
#
_cell.length_a   1.000
_cell.length_b   1.000
_cell.length_c   1.000
_cell.angle_alpha   90.00
_cell.angle_beta   90.00
_cell.angle_gamma   90.00
#
_symmetry.space_group_name_H-M   'P 1'
#
loop_
_entity.id
_entity.type
_entity.pdbx_description
1 polymer ?
#
loop_
_entity_poly.entity_id
_entity_poly.type
_entity_poly.pdbx_seq_one_letter_code
_entity_poly.pdbx_strand_id
1 'polypeptide(L)'
;MRKRIDWKFITICHSEDELDTFLDANRPTTIAKSHLTNCSLCGTKDAEAHKMRMQYLNCNSRLCGASCEARFLVLSCETAGKIEIYSANEHSQSLDHSLEDHLSRKCKKIIENVMIEQSVTKPEQILDLLQQKEAEYELAVMPTLTQIRNYVRNKMQNIKNRLSLPASLPNVSIKLESGLGEHQADLNDSRSDHSDHFGPQDHHCQQPDDHKSTMLAQSLLKIEDFLTKLEKSQSRQVLFTQNYFDDIELRLSESRAKIIKEIDK
;
A
#
# COMPACT_ATOMS: atom_id res chain seq x y z
N MET A 1 29.16 -14.25 20.48
CA MET A 1 29.45 -12.79 20.44
C MET A 1 28.83 -12.21 19.18
N ARG A 2 28.13 -11.07 19.25
CA ARG A 2 27.66 -10.38 18.02
C ARG A 2 28.89 -9.82 17.30
N LYS A 3 29.08 -10.17 16.02
CA LYS A 3 30.17 -9.64 15.19
C LYS A 3 30.01 -8.11 15.12
N ARG A 4 31.04 -7.36 15.52
CA ARG A 4 31.05 -5.88 15.41
C ARG A 4 31.05 -5.53 13.93
N ILE A 5 30.19 -4.61 13.52
CA ILE A 5 30.15 -4.11 12.15
C ILE A 5 31.16 -2.97 12.05
N ASP A 6 32.11 -3.09 11.13
CA ASP A 6 33.08 -2.03 10.84
C ASP A 6 32.48 -1.10 9.79
N TRP A 7 32.02 0.06 10.24
CA TRP A 7 31.47 1.11 9.40
C TRP A 7 32.58 1.94 8.77
N LYS A 8 32.55 2.09 7.45
CA LYS A 8 33.44 2.94 6.69
C LYS A 8 32.69 4.19 6.26
N PHE A 9 33.27 5.36 6.54
CA PHE A 9 32.73 6.62 6.06
C PHE A 9 32.81 6.68 4.53
N ILE A 10 31.76 7.20 3.89
CA ILE A 10 31.66 7.29 2.42
C ILE A 10 31.56 8.74 1.97
N THR A 11 30.54 9.47 2.43
CA THR A 11 30.28 10.84 1.97
C THR A 11 29.40 11.62 2.95
N ILE A 12 29.29 12.93 2.71
CA ILE A 12 28.33 13.83 3.34
C ILE A 12 27.39 14.34 2.26
N CYS A 13 26.09 14.34 2.55
CA CYS A 13 25.07 15.03 1.78
C CYS A 13 24.56 16.25 2.57
N HIS A 14 24.20 17.30 1.86
CA HIS A 14 23.68 18.56 2.40
C HIS A 14 22.17 18.70 2.23
N SER A 15 21.52 17.74 1.55
CA SER A 15 20.08 17.71 1.35
C SER A 15 19.55 16.28 1.30
N GLU A 16 18.25 16.12 1.53
CA GLU A 16 17.58 14.83 1.32
C GLU A 16 17.61 14.39 -0.14
N ASP A 17 17.63 15.32 -1.10
CA ASP A 17 17.68 15.01 -2.53
C ASP A 17 19.03 14.41 -2.93
N GLU A 18 20.13 14.92 -2.38
CA GLU A 18 21.45 14.34 -2.54
C GLU A 18 21.54 12.94 -1.92
N LEU A 19 20.94 12.75 -0.74
CA LEU A 19 20.84 11.43 -0.12
C LEU A 19 20.05 10.46 -1.00
N ASP A 20 18.88 10.88 -1.50
CA ASP A 20 18.04 10.06 -2.36
C ASP A 20 18.77 9.67 -3.65
N THR A 21 19.49 10.61 -4.26
CA THR A 21 20.34 10.37 -5.43
C THR A 21 21.47 9.38 -5.13
N PHE A 22 22.15 9.54 -3.99
CA PHE A 22 23.18 8.61 -3.55
C PHE A 22 22.62 7.20 -3.36
N LEU A 23 21.48 7.08 -2.69
CA LEU A 23 20.86 5.78 -2.41
C LEU A 23 20.34 5.11 -3.68
N ASP A 24 19.78 5.88 -4.63
CA ASP A 24 19.35 5.33 -5.91
C ASP A 24 20.55 4.85 -6.75
N ALA A 25 21.67 5.57 -6.71
CA ALA A 25 22.93 5.15 -7.36
C ALA A 25 23.56 3.90 -6.70
N ASN A 26 23.44 3.76 -5.38
CA ASN A 26 24.04 2.67 -4.59
C ASN A 26 23.09 1.48 -4.34
N ARG A 27 22.12 1.28 -5.25
CA ARG A 27 21.05 0.27 -5.24
C ARG A 27 19.86 0.59 -4.31
N PRO A 28 18.67 0.06 -4.65
CA PRO A 28 17.52 0.08 -3.76
C PRO A 28 17.88 -0.43 -2.36
N THR A 29 17.45 0.34 -1.38
CA THR A 29 17.66 0.07 0.04
C THR A 29 16.37 0.24 0.84
N THR A 30 16.20 -0.58 1.86
CA THR A 30 15.10 -0.47 2.83
C THR A 30 15.63 -0.11 4.20
N ILE A 31 14.87 0.73 4.92
CA ILE A 31 15.16 1.05 6.31
C ILE A 31 14.90 -0.19 7.17
N ALA A 32 15.97 -0.76 7.71
CA ALA A 32 15.90 -1.87 8.65
C ALA A 32 15.61 -1.38 10.07
N LYS A 33 16.20 -0.24 10.45
CA LYS A 33 16.01 0.38 11.77
C LYS A 33 16.20 1.89 11.67
N SER A 34 15.37 2.65 12.36
CA SER A 34 15.49 4.12 12.48
C SER A 34 15.25 4.52 13.92
N HIS A 35 16.09 5.37 14.48
CA HIS A 35 15.86 5.96 15.81
C HIS A 35 16.61 7.28 15.98
N LEU A 36 16.23 8.03 17.01
CA LEU A 36 16.87 9.28 17.39
C LEU A 36 18.00 9.00 18.38
N THR A 37 19.13 9.67 18.20
CA THR A 37 20.31 9.60 19.08
C THR A 37 20.86 11.00 19.32
N ASN A 38 21.73 11.18 20.31
CA ASN A 38 22.38 12.47 20.53
C ASN A 38 23.19 12.85 19.29
N CYS A 39 23.07 14.11 18.87
CA CYS A 39 23.81 14.59 17.70
C CYS A 39 25.31 14.55 17.96
N SER A 40 26.05 13.85 17.08
CA SER A 40 27.52 13.89 17.05
C SER A 40 28.06 14.81 15.94
N LEU A 41 27.18 15.32 15.07
CA LEU A 41 27.58 16.06 13.86
C LEU A 41 27.85 17.56 14.09
N CYS A 42 27.17 18.18 15.06
CA CYS A 42 27.30 19.62 15.32
C CYS A 42 28.50 19.99 16.20
N GLY A 43 29.24 19.00 16.69
CA GLY A 43 30.26 19.23 17.73
C GLY A 43 29.67 19.86 18.99
N THR A 44 30.51 20.08 20.00
CA THR A 44 30.08 20.67 21.29
C THR A 44 29.75 22.17 21.22
N LYS A 45 29.75 22.79 20.03
CA LYS A 45 29.57 24.23 19.87
C LYS A 45 28.10 24.68 19.90
N ASP A 46 27.18 23.80 19.55
CA ASP A 46 25.75 24.07 19.66
C ASP A 46 25.23 23.41 20.94
N ALA A 47 25.22 24.19 22.01
CA ALA A 47 24.94 23.77 23.38
C ALA A 47 23.48 23.37 23.66
N GLU A 48 22.71 23.04 22.62
CA GLU A 48 21.47 22.29 22.76
C GLU A 48 21.71 20.87 22.27
N ALA A 49 21.63 19.91 23.19
CA ALA A 49 21.76 18.48 22.92
C ALA A 49 20.55 17.96 22.11
N HIS A 50 20.41 18.45 20.89
CA HIS A 50 19.39 18.02 19.96
C HIS A 50 19.70 16.60 19.47
N LYS A 51 18.66 15.98 18.92
CA LYS A 51 18.75 14.62 18.42
C LYS A 51 19.07 14.62 16.93
N MET A 52 19.92 13.70 16.50
CA MET A 52 20.08 13.34 15.11
C MET A 52 19.34 12.02 14.84
N ARG A 53 18.90 11.83 13.60
CA ARG A 53 18.27 10.59 13.15
C ARG A 53 19.33 9.63 12.65
N MET A 54 19.37 8.44 13.25
CA MET A 54 20.24 7.35 12.83
C MET A 54 19.42 6.25 12.14
N GLN A 55 19.73 5.97 10.88
CA GLN A 55 19.05 4.96 10.06
C GLN A 55 20.01 3.89 9.58
N TYR A 56 19.61 2.64 9.74
CA TYR A 56 20.28 1.48 9.19
C TYR A 56 19.50 1.03 7.96
N LEU A 57 20.19 0.97 6.84
CA LEU A 57 19.64 0.57 5.56
C LEU A 57 20.25 -0.77 5.14
N ASN A 58 19.41 -1.67 4.67
CA ASN A 58 19.84 -2.90 4.02
C ASN A 58 19.56 -2.81 2.52
N CYS A 59 20.46 -3.35 1.71
CA CYS A 59 20.18 -3.57 0.30
C CYS A 59 18.95 -4.48 0.16
N ASN A 60 17.97 -4.05 -0.66
CA ASN A 60 16.82 -4.87 -1.03
C ASN A 60 16.76 -5.10 -2.55
N SER A 61 17.85 -4.82 -3.26
CA SER A 61 17.98 -5.09 -4.68
C SER A 61 17.79 -6.57 -4.97
N ARG A 62 16.88 -6.89 -5.90
CA ARG A 62 16.68 -8.26 -6.40
C ARG A 62 17.93 -8.83 -7.04
N LEU A 63 18.78 -7.97 -7.61
CA LEU A 63 20.02 -8.36 -8.28
C LEU A 63 21.05 -8.89 -7.28
N CYS A 64 21.11 -8.32 -6.08
CA CYS A 64 22.04 -8.81 -5.05
C CYS A 64 21.53 -10.09 -4.36
N GLY A 65 20.24 -10.41 -4.50
CA GLY A 65 19.60 -11.54 -3.85
C GLY A 65 19.39 -11.35 -2.34
N ALA A 66 18.74 -12.33 -1.72
CA ALA A 66 18.40 -12.30 -0.29
C ALA A 66 19.61 -12.42 0.65
N SER A 67 20.77 -12.85 0.13
CA SER A 67 22.02 -13.01 0.87
C SER A 67 22.91 -11.76 0.85
N CYS A 68 22.44 -10.64 0.29
CA CYS A 68 23.22 -9.42 0.24
C CYS A 68 23.51 -8.88 1.65
N GLU A 69 24.79 -8.77 2.00
CA GLU A 69 25.22 -8.27 3.30
C GLU A 69 25.55 -6.78 3.31
N ALA A 70 25.48 -6.10 2.15
CA ALA A 70 25.71 -4.67 2.03
C ALA A 70 24.73 -3.87 2.90
N ARG A 71 25.29 -3.01 3.74
CA ARG A 71 24.55 -2.16 4.68
C ARG A 71 25.03 -0.73 4.58
N PHE A 72 24.10 0.20 4.81
CA PHE A 72 24.41 1.61 4.98
C PHE A 72 23.92 2.10 6.32
N LEU A 73 24.64 3.07 6.87
CA LEU A 73 24.28 3.82 8.06
C LEU A 73 24.21 5.29 7.65
N VAL A 74 23.05 5.89 7.86
CA VAL A 74 22.78 7.29 7.56
C VAL A 74 22.55 8.04 8.87
N LEU A 75 23.32 9.10 9.09
CA LEU A 75 23.19 10.00 10.23
C LEU A 75 22.74 11.36 9.72
N SER A 76 21.49 11.73 10.01
CA SER A 76 20.90 12.99 9.56
C SER A 76 20.70 13.95 10.73
N CYS A 77 21.28 15.14 10.64
CA CYS A 77 21.09 16.23 11.59
C CYS A 77 20.38 17.39 10.91
N GLU A 78 19.16 17.70 11.37
CA GLU A 78 18.35 18.79 10.84
C GLU A 78 18.97 20.16 11.19
N THR A 79 19.49 20.33 12.41
CA THR A 79 20.11 21.59 12.87
C THR A 79 21.33 22.00 12.04
N ALA A 80 22.20 21.05 11.68
CA ALA A 80 23.35 21.34 10.82
C ALA A 80 23.05 21.27 9.32
N GLY A 81 21.88 20.75 8.92
CA GLY A 81 21.60 20.42 7.52
C GLY A 81 22.63 19.45 6.92
N LYS A 82 23.09 18.47 7.71
CA LYS A 82 24.14 17.53 7.31
C LYS A 82 23.68 16.09 7.45
N ILE A 83 24.03 15.29 6.45
CA ILE A 83 23.73 13.87 6.40
C ILE A 83 25.04 13.12 6.13
N GLU A 84 25.53 12.38 7.10
CA GLU A 84 26.71 11.53 6.89
C GLU A 84 26.29 10.10 6.52
N ILE A 85 26.99 9.53 5.54
CA ILE A 85 26.73 8.18 5.05
C ILE A 85 27.95 7.30 5.28
N TYR A 86 27.70 6.15 5.89
CA TYR A 86 28.67 5.09 6.12
C TYR A 86 28.19 3.81 5.45
N SER A 87 29.11 2.97 4.99
CA SER A 87 28.80 1.64 4.47
C SER A 87 29.50 0.55 5.28
N ALA A 88 28.95 -0.66 5.23
CA ALA A 88 29.57 -1.85 5.73
C ALA A 88 29.28 -3.03 4.79
N ASN A 89 30.29 -3.88 4.61
CA ASN A 89 30.31 -4.96 3.62
C ASN A 89 30.15 -4.44 2.18
N GLU A 90 30.24 -5.36 1.23
CA GLU A 90 30.13 -5.07 -0.20
C GLU A 90 28.93 -5.80 -0.79
N HIS A 91 28.44 -5.32 -1.93
CA HIS A 91 27.42 -6.04 -2.68
C HIS A 91 28.02 -7.35 -3.21
N SER A 92 27.22 -8.41 -3.17
CA SER A 92 27.59 -9.73 -3.71
C SER A 92 27.75 -9.75 -5.23
N GLN A 93 27.17 -8.77 -5.93
CA GLN A 93 27.26 -8.61 -7.38
C GLN A 93 27.67 -7.18 -7.74
N SER A 94 28.42 -7.06 -8.84
CA SER A 94 28.82 -5.78 -9.43
C SER A 94 27.60 -4.88 -9.69
N LEU A 95 27.83 -3.56 -9.65
CA LEU A 95 26.83 -2.53 -9.93
C LEU A 95 26.52 -2.39 -11.44
N ASP A 96 26.96 -3.32 -12.28
CA ASP A 96 26.56 -3.37 -13.68
C ASP A 96 25.08 -3.77 -13.77
N HIS A 97 24.20 -2.77 -13.79
CA HIS A 97 23.13 -2.61 -14.79
C HIS A 97 22.02 -1.66 -14.31
N SER A 98 21.63 -0.84 -15.29
CA SER A 98 20.32 -0.24 -15.61
C SER A 98 19.40 0.09 -14.42
N LEU A 99 19.34 1.38 -14.11
CA LEU A 99 18.32 2.01 -13.27
C LEU A 99 16.90 1.93 -13.88
N GLU A 100 16.72 1.33 -15.07
CA GLU A 100 15.51 1.49 -15.90
C GLU A 100 14.28 0.77 -15.34
N ASP A 101 14.42 -0.20 -14.43
CA ASP A 101 13.28 -0.95 -13.88
C ASP A 101 12.78 -0.44 -12.52
N HIS A 102 13.43 0.58 -11.95
CA HIS A 102 13.10 1.09 -10.63
C HIS A 102 12.79 2.59 -10.66
N LEU A 103 11.65 2.96 -10.06
CA LEU A 103 11.36 4.36 -9.76
C LEU A 103 12.37 4.90 -8.76
N SER A 104 12.96 6.05 -9.08
CA SER A 104 13.75 6.84 -8.13
C SER A 104 12.92 7.20 -6.89
N ARG A 105 13.58 7.48 -5.77
CA ARG A 105 12.91 7.92 -4.54
C ARG A 105 12.16 9.23 -4.75
N LYS A 106 12.75 10.19 -5.46
CA LYS A 106 12.08 11.44 -5.87
C LYS A 106 10.79 11.15 -6.64
N CYS A 107 10.84 10.27 -7.64
CA CYS A 107 9.66 9.91 -8.41
C CYS A 107 8.58 9.23 -7.57
N LYS A 108 8.96 8.34 -6.64
CA LYS A 108 8.01 7.71 -5.71
C LYS A 108 7.30 8.74 -4.84
N LYS A 109 8.03 9.73 -4.29
CA LYS A 109 7.46 10.84 -3.51
C LYS A 109 6.46 11.64 -4.34
N ILE A 110 6.82 11.99 -5.58
CA ILE A 110 5.93 12.74 -6.47
C ILE A 110 4.67 11.93 -6.79
N ILE A 111 4.80 10.64 -7.12
CA ILE A 111 3.63 9.77 -7.36
C ILE A 111 2.73 9.73 -6.12
N GLU A 112 3.30 9.62 -4.91
CA GLU A 112 2.53 9.66 -3.68
C GLU A 112 1.80 11.00 -3.49
N ASN A 113 2.47 12.12 -3.72
CA ASN A 113 1.86 13.44 -3.63
C ASN A 113 0.73 13.61 -4.64
N VAL A 114 0.92 13.19 -5.89
CA VAL A 114 -0.14 13.20 -6.91
C VAL A 114 -1.33 12.34 -6.48
N MET A 115 -1.08 11.15 -5.93
CA MET A 115 -2.14 10.28 -5.43
C MET A 115 -2.96 10.93 -4.30
N ILE A 116 -2.29 11.70 -3.44
CA ILE A 116 -2.90 12.38 -2.29
C ILE A 116 -3.65 13.64 -2.76
N GLU A 117 -2.93 14.58 -3.35
CA GLU A 117 -3.42 15.92 -3.67
C GLU A 117 -4.51 15.89 -4.73
N GLN A 118 -4.39 14.98 -5.71
CA GLN A 118 -5.36 14.84 -6.79
C GLN A 118 -6.36 13.70 -6.56
N SER A 119 -6.24 12.97 -5.43
CA SER A 119 -7.09 11.81 -5.10
C SER A 119 -7.17 10.75 -6.22
N VAL A 120 -6.08 10.58 -6.98
CA VAL A 120 -5.99 9.65 -8.11
C VAL A 120 -5.27 8.38 -7.71
N THR A 121 -5.86 7.21 -7.97
CA THR A 121 -5.23 5.91 -7.70
C THR A 121 -5.01 5.06 -8.95
N LYS A 122 -5.50 5.49 -10.11
CA LYS A 122 -5.32 4.77 -11.38
C LYS A 122 -3.95 5.10 -11.98
N PRO A 123 -3.09 4.10 -12.26
CA PRO A 123 -1.74 4.32 -12.79
C PRO A 123 -1.69 5.12 -14.10
N GLU A 124 -2.66 4.94 -14.98
CA GLU A 124 -2.77 5.68 -16.25
C GLU A 124 -2.97 7.16 -16.00
N GLN A 125 -3.90 7.52 -15.11
CA GLN A 125 -4.18 8.91 -14.76
C GLN A 125 -3.00 9.57 -14.03
N ILE A 126 -2.26 8.80 -13.21
CA ILE A 126 -1.04 9.28 -12.57
C ILE A 126 0.01 9.58 -13.64
N LEU A 127 0.21 8.70 -14.62
CA LEU A 127 1.16 8.95 -15.71
C LEU A 127 0.78 10.19 -16.51
N ASP A 128 -0.50 10.35 -16.87
CA ASP A 128 -0.98 11.52 -17.61
C ASP A 128 -0.71 12.83 -16.84
N LEU A 129 -0.95 12.84 -15.53
CA LEU A 129 -0.68 14.01 -14.67
C LEU A 129 0.82 14.31 -14.57
N LEU A 130 1.66 13.29 -14.46
CA LEU A 130 3.11 13.46 -14.45
C LEU A 130 3.63 14.04 -15.76
N GLN A 131 3.06 13.62 -16.90
CA GLN A 131 3.40 14.15 -18.22
C GLN A 131 2.91 15.59 -18.40
N GLN A 132 1.69 15.91 -17.96
CA GLN A 132 1.14 17.27 -18.05
C GLN A 132 1.94 18.29 -17.24
N LYS A 133 2.54 17.85 -16.13
CA LYS A 133 3.30 18.68 -15.19
C LYS A 133 4.78 18.33 -15.14
N GLU A 134 5.33 17.81 -16.24
CA GLU A 134 6.71 17.35 -16.30
C GLU A 134 7.71 18.44 -15.90
N ALA A 135 7.48 19.68 -16.34
CA ALA A 135 8.31 20.84 -16.01
C ALA A 135 8.27 21.23 -14.53
N GLU A 136 7.18 20.91 -13.81
CA GLU A 136 7.02 21.20 -12.37
C GLU A 136 7.77 20.18 -11.51
N TYR A 137 7.82 18.92 -11.97
CA TYR A 137 8.33 17.80 -11.17
C TYR A 137 9.83 17.55 -11.29
N GLU A 138 10.50 18.15 -12.28
CA GLU A 138 11.95 18.06 -12.49
C GLU A 138 12.47 16.61 -12.37
N LEU A 139 11.79 15.69 -13.04
CA LEU A 139 12.17 14.28 -13.07
C LEU A 139 13.31 14.10 -14.07
N ALA A 140 14.41 13.48 -13.64
CA ALA A 140 15.54 13.17 -14.52
C ALA A 140 15.17 12.19 -15.64
N VAL A 141 14.24 11.26 -15.35
CA VAL A 141 13.71 10.29 -16.29
C VAL A 141 12.21 10.11 -16.01
N MET A 142 11.39 10.23 -17.05
CA MET A 142 9.95 10.01 -16.95
C MET A 142 9.66 8.52 -16.67
N PRO A 143 8.78 8.18 -15.71
CA PRO A 143 8.43 6.80 -15.43
C PRO A 143 7.68 6.14 -16.57
N THR A 144 7.85 4.83 -16.71
CA THR A 144 6.95 4.03 -17.53
C THR A 144 5.67 3.69 -16.78
N LEU A 145 4.58 3.46 -17.52
CA LEU A 145 3.32 3.01 -16.95
C LEU A 145 3.47 1.72 -16.13
N THR A 146 4.34 0.81 -16.55
CA THR A 146 4.62 -0.45 -15.86
C THR A 146 5.22 -0.20 -14.48
N GLN A 147 6.17 0.73 -14.36
CA GLN A 147 6.77 1.11 -13.09
C GLN A 147 5.73 1.71 -12.14
N ILE A 148 4.90 2.64 -12.63
CA ILE A 148 3.82 3.25 -11.83
C ILE A 148 2.82 2.19 -11.37
N ARG A 149 2.34 1.32 -12.28
CA ARG A 149 1.40 0.23 -11.94
C ARG A 149 1.95 -0.66 -10.83
N ASN A 150 3.20 -1.09 -10.95
CA ASN A 150 3.84 -1.94 -9.96
C ASN A 150 3.97 -1.22 -8.61
N TYR A 151 4.34 0.05 -8.64
CA TYR A 151 4.48 0.86 -7.43
C TYR A 151 3.16 1.04 -6.69
N VAL A 152 2.15 1.55 -7.39
CA VAL A 152 0.81 1.84 -6.83
C VAL A 152 0.20 0.56 -6.27
N ARG A 153 0.27 -0.57 -7.00
CA ARG A 153 -0.23 -1.86 -6.52
C ARG A 153 0.44 -2.28 -5.21
N ASN A 154 1.76 -2.23 -5.13
CA ASN A 154 2.51 -2.61 -3.94
C ASN A 154 2.20 -1.69 -2.75
N LYS A 155 2.11 -0.37 -2.99
CA LYS A 155 1.75 0.61 -1.96
C LYS A 155 0.34 0.34 -1.41
N MET A 156 -0.63 0.11 -2.28
CA MET A 156 -2.00 -0.22 -1.90
C MET A 156 -2.10 -1.52 -1.12
N GLN A 157 -1.33 -2.55 -1.51
CA GLN A 157 -1.29 -3.81 -0.78
C GLN A 157 -0.67 -3.63 0.63
N ASN A 158 0.40 -2.84 0.75
CA ASN A 158 1.02 -2.55 2.04
C ASN A 158 0.08 -1.76 2.97
N ILE A 159 -0.69 -0.81 2.45
CA ILE A 159 -1.70 -0.08 3.21
C ILE A 159 -2.78 -1.05 3.72
N LYS A 160 -3.32 -1.90 2.84
CA LYS A 160 -4.31 -2.92 3.22
C LYS A 160 -3.77 -3.84 4.32
N ASN A 161 -2.55 -4.35 4.16
CA ASN A 161 -1.93 -5.24 5.13
C ASN A 161 -1.74 -4.58 6.52
N ARG A 162 -1.48 -3.27 6.56
CA ARG A 162 -1.36 -2.51 7.82
C ARG A 162 -2.71 -2.27 8.49
N LEU A 163 -3.77 -2.09 7.70
CA LEU A 163 -5.13 -1.90 8.21
C LEU A 163 -5.78 -3.23 8.63
N SER A 164 -5.31 -4.37 8.11
CA SER A 164 -5.83 -5.71 8.44
C SER A 164 -5.12 -6.41 9.61
N LEU A 165 -4.44 -5.68 10.50
CA LEU A 165 -3.92 -6.26 11.74
C LEU A 165 -5.09 -6.69 12.65
N PRO A 166 -5.16 -7.96 13.11
CA PRO A 166 -6.20 -8.37 14.04
C PRO A 166 -5.92 -7.72 15.40
N ALA A 167 -6.85 -6.90 15.87
CA ALA A 167 -6.93 -6.55 17.28
C ALA A 167 -7.19 -7.85 18.06
N SER A 168 -6.15 -8.43 18.65
CA SER A 168 -6.31 -9.47 19.66
C SER A 168 -6.94 -8.83 20.90
N LEU A 169 -8.27 -8.74 20.92
CA LEU A 169 -9.02 -8.46 22.14
C LEU A 169 -9.07 -9.73 22.99
N PRO A 170 -8.89 -9.64 24.31
CA PRO A 170 -9.00 -10.79 25.19
C PRO A 170 -10.42 -11.34 25.15
N ASN A 171 -10.49 -12.65 24.95
CA ASN A 171 -11.72 -13.44 24.86
C ASN A 171 -12.46 -13.38 26.20
N VAL A 172 -13.50 -12.55 26.30
CA VAL A 172 -14.46 -12.60 27.41
C VAL A 172 -15.65 -13.41 26.91
N SER A 173 -15.65 -14.69 27.24
CA SER A 173 -16.79 -15.58 27.00
C SER A 173 -17.96 -15.16 27.89
N ILE A 174 -18.93 -14.43 27.32
CA ILE A 174 -20.24 -14.26 27.93
C ILE A 174 -21.13 -15.40 27.40
N LYS A 175 -21.41 -16.38 28.28
CA LYS A 175 -22.48 -17.35 28.06
C LYS A 175 -23.81 -16.60 28.10
N LEU A 176 -24.53 -16.60 26.98
CA LEU A 176 -25.96 -16.31 26.94
C LEU A 176 -26.68 -17.63 26.71
N GLU A 177 -27.28 -18.13 27.79
CA GLU A 177 -28.35 -19.13 27.74
C GLU A 177 -29.63 -18.45 27.28
N SER A 178 -30.25 -18.97 26.24
CA SER A 178 -31.68 -18.77 25.99
C SER A 178 -32.19 -19.96 25.18
N GLY A 179 -33.00 -20.79 25.83
CA GLY A 179 -33.70 -21.90 25.21
C GLY A 179 -35.01 -21.50 24.55
N LEU A 180 -35.74 -22.55 24.13
CA LEU A 180 -37.08 -22.59 23.52
C LEU A 180 -37.06 -22.26 22.02
N GLY A 181 -37.62 -23.06 21.10
CA GLY A 181 -38.37 -24.30 21.21
C GLY A 181 -38.73 -24.80 19.80
N GLU A 182 -38.82 -26.12 19.67
CA GLU A 182 -39.73 -26.94 18.84
C GLU A 182 -40.30 -26.35 17.53
N HIS A 183 -40.02 -27.04 16.41
CA HIS A 183 -40.99 -27.87 15.68
C HIS A 183 -40.36 -28.41 14.39
N GLN A 184 -40.14 -29.72 14.31
CA GLN A 184 -39.83 -30.43 13.07
C GLN A 184 -40.84 -31.58 12.96
N ALA A 185 -41.71 -31.48 11.96
CA ALA A 185 -42.62 -32.54 11.54
C ALA A 185 -42.27 -32.89 10.09
N ASP A 186 -41.55 -34.01 9.95
CA ASP A 186 -41.96 -35.20 9.21
C ASP A 186 -42.66 -35.11 7.83
N LEU A 187 -42.07 -35.90 6.92
CA LEU A 187 -42.64 -36.65 5.78
C LEU A 187 -42.91 -35.90 4.47
N ASN A 188 -42.16 -36.24 3.40
CA ASN A 188 -42.62 -37.36 2.56
C ASN A 188 -41.57 -37.85 1.53
N ASP A 189 -41.47 -39.16 1.52
CA ASP A 189 -40.85 -40.04 0.54
C ASP A 189 -41.78 -40.19 -0.68
N SER A 190 -41.24 -40.38 -1.88
CA SER A 190 -41.62 -41.48 -2.78
C SER A 190 -41.20 -41.26 -4.24
N ARG A 191 -40.67 -42.37 -4.75
CA ARG A 191 -40.20 -42.68 -6.10
C ARG A 191 -41.31 -42.70 -7.17
N SER A 192 -40.80 -42.52 -8.38
CA SER A 192 -41.25 -42.99 -9.69
C SER A 192 -41.99 -44.33 -9.72
N ASP A 193 -43.07 -44.41 -10.50
CA ASP A 193 -43.23 -45.52 -11.44
C ASP A 193 -44.16 -45.20 -12.63
N HIS A 194 -43.86 -45.86 -13.75
CA HIS A 194 -44.46 -45.75 -15.07
C HIS A 194 -45.87 -46.35 -15.18
N SER A 195 -46.70 -45.81 -16.09
CA SER A 195 -47.54 -46.64 -16.99
C SER A 195 -48.18 -45.81 -18.13
N ASP A 196 -48.15 -46.41 -19.31
CA ASP A 196 -48.71 -45.94 -20.58
C ASP A 196 -50.25 -45.95 -20.60
N HIS A 197 -50.88 -44.97 -21.27
CA HIS A 197 -52.16 -45.16 -21.97
C HIS A 197 -52.44 -44.08 -23.04
N PHE A 198 -53.09 -44.52 -24.12
CA PHE A 198 -53.32 -43.84 -25.40
C PHE A 198 -54.52 -42.87 -25.43
N GLY A 199 -54.36 -41.76 -26.18
CA GLY A 199 -55.38 -41.04 -26.97
C GLY A 199 -56.02 -39.78 -26.33
N PRO A 200 -56.73 -38.92 -27.09
CA PRO A 200 -56.63 -38.53 -28.50
C PRO A 200 -56.18 -37.05 -28.67
N GLN A 201 -56.06 -36.59 -29.92
CA GLN A 201 -55.66 -35.25 -30.33
C GLN A 201 -56.57 -34.14 -29.79
N ASP A 202 -55.99 -33.14 -29.13
CA ASP A 202 -56.60 -31.83 -28.89
C ASP A 202 -55.69 -30.71 -29.43
N HIS A 203 -56.29 -29.87 -30.26
CA HIS A 203 -55.70 -28.67 -30.82
C HIS A 203 -55.42 -27.63 -29.72
N HIS A 204 -54.17 -27.47 -29.29
CA HIS A 204 -53.75 -26.33 -28.48
C HIS A 204 -53.03 -25.27 -29.32
N CYS A 205 -53.70 -24.12 -29.39
CA CYS A 205 -53.23 -22.83 -29.86
C CYS A 205 -51.83 -22.55 -29.31
N GLN A 206 -50.82 -22.39 -30.17
CA GLN A 206 -49.52 -21.85 -29.78
C GLN A 206 -49.75 -20.41 -29.28
N GLN A 207 -49.73 -20.22 -27.96
CA GLN A 207 -49.56 -18.88 -27.39
C GLN A 207 -48.17 -18.37 -27.81
N PRO A 208 -48.07 -17.29 -28.58
CA PRO A 208 -46.82 -16.61 -28.80
C PRO A 208 -46.72 -15.53 -27.72
N ASP A 209 -45.85 -15.66 -26.71
CA ASP A 209 -45.20 -14.48 -26.04
C ASP A 209 -44.30 -14.80 -24.82
N ASP A 210 -44.19 -16.04 -24.35
CA ASP A 210 -43.39 -16.32 -23.13
C ASP A 210 -41.87 -16.15 -23.31
N HIS A 211 -41.36 -16.33 -24.53
CA HIS A 211 -39.91 -16.26 -24.75
C HIS A 211 -39.35 -14.83 -24.62
N LYS A 212 -40.11 -13.82 -25.06
CA LYS A 212 -39.71 -12.41 -24.94
C LYS A 212 -39.79 -11.92 -23.50
N SER A 213 -40.82 -12.34 -22.77
CA SER A 213 -40.98 -12.04 -21.34
C SER A 213 -39.81 -12.61 -20.52
N THR A 214 -39.39 -13.85 -20.82
CA THR A 214 -38.26 -14.51 -20.15
C THR A 214 -36.92 -13.81 -20.45
N MET A 215 -36.70 -13.36 -21.69
CA MET A 215 -35.49 -12.64 -22.10
C MET A 215 -35.39 -11.25 -21.46
N LEU A 216 -36.52 -10.55 -21.31
CA LEU A 216 -36.59 -9.28 -20.61
C LEU A 216 -36.31 -9.45 -19.11
N ALA A 217 -36.88 -10.46 -18.47
CA ALA A 217 -36.64 -10.76 -17.05
C ALA A 217 -35.15 -11.08 -16.78
N GLN A 218 -34.50 -11.87 -17.63
CA GLN A 218 -33.06 -12.14 -17.50
C GLN A 218 -32.19 -10.90 -17.72
N SER A 219 -32.62 -9.98 -18.59
CA SER A 219 -31.90 -8.73 -18.83
C SER A 219 -32.01 -7.79 -17.64
N LEU A 220 -33.17 -7.72 -16.99
CA LEU A 220 -33.39 -6.94 -15.77
C LEU A 220 -32.53 -7.43 -14.61
N LEU A 221 -32.46 -8.75 -14.38
CA LEU A 221 -31.61 -9.34 -13.33
C LEU A 221 -30.12 -9.01 -13.52
N LYS A 222 -29.64 -8.97 -14.77
CA LYS A 222 -28.25 -8.59 -15.08
C LYS A 222 -27.98 -7.10 -14.80
N ILE A 223 -28.96 -6.24 -15.05
CA ILE A 223 -28.85 -4.80 -14.75
C ILE A 223 -28.83 -4.57 -13.24
N GLU A 224 -29.69 -5.25 -12.48
CA GLU A 224 -29.72 -5.15 -11.01
C GLU A 224 -28.41 -5.64 -10.36
N ASP A 225 -27.85 -6.76 -10.83
CA ASP A 225 -26.55 -7.25 -10.36
C ASP A 225 -25.41 -6.26 -10.70
N PHE A 226 -25.45 -5.64 -11.88
CA PHE A 226 -24.49 -4.61 -12.27
C PHE A 226 -24.59 -3.36 -11.39
N LEU A 227 -25.79 -2.86 -11.14
CA LEU A 227 -26.03 -1.69 -10.26
C LEU A 227 -25.57 -1.99 -8.83
N THR A 228 -25.88 -3.18 -8.30
CA THR A 228 -25.44 -3.60 -6.96
C THR A 228 -23.92 -3.68 -6.85
N LYS A 229 -23.23 -4.17 -7.90
CA LYS A 229 -21.76 -4.19 -7.96
C LYS A 229 -21.19 -2.77 -8.03
N LEU A 230 -21.85 -1.87 -8.72
CA LEU A 230 -21.45 -0.47 -8.86
C LEU A 230 -21.61 0.30 -7.53
N GLU A 231 -22.72 0.11 -6.82
CA GLU A 231 -22.93 0.66 -5.48
C GLU A 231 -21.92 0.11 -4.47
N LYS A 232 -21.64 -1.21 -4.48
CA LYS A 232 -20.59 -1.81 -3.64
C LYS A 232 -19.19 -1.27 -3.98
N SER A 233 -18.91 -0.99 -5.25
CA SER A 233 -17.65 -0.39 -5.69
C SER A 233 -17.52 1.07 -5.23
N GLN A 234 -18.58 1.87 -5.36
CA GLN A 234 -18.60 3.25 -4.85
C GLN A 234 -18.48 3.29 -3.32
N SER A 235 -19.20 2.41 -2.61
CA SER A 235 -19.13 2.30 -1.15
C SER A 235 -17.73 1.91 -0.66
N ARG A 236 -17.05 1.02 -1.41
CA ARG A 236 -15.64 0.69 -1.15
C ARG A 236 -14.69 1.84 -1.44
N GLN A 237 -14.96 2.65 -2.48
CA GLN A 237 -14.17 3.86 -2.76
C GLN A 237 -14.36 4.91 -1.67
N VAL A 238 -15.59 5.14 -1.21
CA VAL A 238 -15.90 6.10 -0.15
C VAL A 238 -15.28 5.67 1.18
N LEU A 239 -15.42 4.40 1.57
CA LEU A 239 -14.76 3.86 2.76
C LEU A 239 -13.24 3.90 2.64
N PHE A 240 -12.68 3.71 1.44
CA PHE A 240 -11.25 3.81 1.20
C PHE A 240 -10.74 5.24 1.37
N THR A 241 -11.45 6.24 0.82
CA THR A 241 -11.11 7.65 1.02
C THR A 241 -11.25 8.05 2.48
N GLN A 242 -12.32 7.61 3.16
CA GLN A 242 -12.57 7.94 4.57
C GLN A 242 -11.44 7.42 5.47
N ASN A 243 -11.13 6.12 5.40
CA ASN A 243 -10.06 5.52 6.22
C ASN A 243 -8.66 6.08 5.90
N TYR A 244 -8.46 6.55 4.66
CA TYR A 244 -7.22 7.18 4.26
C TYR A 244 -7.09 8.61 4.82
N PHE A 245 -8.17 9.39 4.81
CA PHE A 245 -8.23 10.69 5.46
C PHE A 245 -8.07 10.56 6.98
N ASP A 246 -8.64 9.53 7.60
CA ASP A 246 -8.48 9.27 9.04
C ASP A 246 -7.00 8.99 9.42
N ASP A 247 -6.22 8.26 8.60
CA ASP A 247 -4.77 8.05 8.83
C ASP A 247 -3.96 9.34 8.64
N ILE A 248 -4.34 10.19 7.69
CA ILE A 248 -3.71 11.51 7.49
C ILE A 248 -4.03 12.44 8.65
N GLU A 249 -5.29 12.51 9.07
CA GLU A 249 -5.73 13.35 10.18
C GLU A 249 -5.07 12.91 11.48
N LEU A 250 -4.90 11.60 11.70
CA LEU A 250 -4.14 11.07 12.82
C LEU A 250 -2.68 11.57 12.79
N ARG A 251 -1.98 11.48 11.66
CA ARG A 251 -0.58 11.95 11.55
C ARG A 251 -0.43 13.46 11.70
N LEU A 252 -1.39 14.23 11.17
CA LEU A 252 -1.44 15.68 11.36
C LEU A 252 -1.69 16.03 12.82
N SER A 253 -2.58 15.31 13.51
CA SER A 253 -2.84 15.51 14.94
C SER A 253 -1.60 15.21 15.81
N GLU A 254 -0.87 14.12 15.51
CA GLU A 254 0.38 13.77 16.18
C GLU A 254 1.49 14.81 15.94
N SER A 255 1.56 15.35 14.72
CA SER A 255 2.52 16.39 14.37
C SER A 255 2.19 17.71 15.07
N ARG A 256 0.91 18.07 15.13
CA ARG A 256 0.43 19.27 15.83
C ARG A 256 0.66 19.18 17.34
N ALA A 257 0.44 18.01 17.94
CA ALA A 257 0.71 17.77 19.35
C ALA A 257 2.21 17.87 19.69
N LYS A 258 3.10 17.52 18.75
CA LYS A 258 4.55 17.72 18.92
C LYS A 258 4.92 19.20 18.89
N ILE A 259 4.37 19.96 17.93
CA ILE A 259 4.61 21.41 17.82
C ILE A 259 4.14 22.15 19.07
N ILE A 260 2.94 21.84 19.59
CA ILE A 260 2.42 22.48 20.82
C ILE A 260 3.35 22.21 22.01
N LYS A 261 3.84 20.97 22.17
CA LYS A 261 4.80 20.62 23.22
C LYS A 261 6.16 21.29 23.09
N GLU A 262 6.52 21.78 21.91
CA GLU A 262 7.74 22.55 21.68
C GLU A 262 7.53 24.04 21.95
N ILE A 263 6.31 24.56 21.75
CA ILE A 263 5.95 25.95 22.06
C ILE A 263 5.80 26.18 23.58
N ASP A 264 5.32 25.19 24.32
CA ASP A 264 5.10 25.28 25.79
C ASP A 264 6.39 25.07 26.63
N LYS A 265 7.55 24.93 26.00
CA LYS A 265 8.87 24.79 26.67
C LYS A 265 9.67 26.08 26.57
#